data_AF-A0A4Y9ITD7-F1
#
_entry.id   AF-A0A4Y9ITD7-F1
#
_cell.length_a   1.000
_cell.length_b   1.000
_cell.length_c   1.000
_cell.angle_alpha   90.00
_cell.angle_beta   90.00
_cell.angle_gamma   90.00
#
_symmetry.space_group_name_H-M   'P 1'
#
loop_
_entity.id
_entity.type
_entity.pdbx_description
1 polymer ?
#
loop_
_entity_poly.entity_id
_entity_poly.type
_entity_poly.pdbx_seq_one_letter_code
_entity_poly.pdbx_strand_id
1 'polypeptide(L)'
;MIVWSLFDSGNGCYNKVAREFEEIDNYSIGLDQENKNTQCIQLNLADYSYMFRDCTLFSTLDSLPCPDLIVASPPCESWSTASGMRGGNACWKQEDFSEESLFVPQSEASYFTIRTYKDYEDDSHHYHYDNQFIKRINGELCIFNTIKIIKKYNPKYYIIENPAYGRIWRYIREVIGFNIPYDNLTRYNNYNYPIQKPTKFASNTKLNLKNNMIKATKTFKNFAKNYNDRSNIPLELIREIFTQILQKIKP
;
A
#
# COMPACT_ATOMS: atom_id res chain seq x y z
N MET A 1 3.86 -22.18 7.31
CA MET A 1 3.80 -21.12 6.28
C MET A 1 4.63 -19.96 6.77
N ILE A 2 5.71 -19.63 6.09
CA ILE A 2 6.52 -18.45 6.39
C ILE A 2 5.85 -17.23 5.75
N VAL A 3 5.55 -16.21 6.56
CA VAL A 3 4.92 -14.96 6.11
C VAL A 3 5.87 -13.81 6.36
N TRP A 4 6.10 -12.98 5.34
CA TRP A 4 6.71 -11.68 5.52
C TRP A 4 5.62 -10.60 5.45
N SER A 5 5.40 -9.92 6.57
CA SER A 5 4.46 -8.82 6.69
C SER A 5 5.19 -7.48 6.58
N LEU A 6 5.24 -6.96 5.36
CA LEU A 6 5.91 -5.70 5.03
C LEU A 6 5.03 -4.50 5.42
N PHE A 7 5.64 -3.50 6.04
CA PHE A 7 4.99 -2.28 6.56
C PHE A 7 4.02 -2.55 7.72
N ASP A 8 4.15 -3.67 8.44
CA ASP A 8 3.30 -4.03 9.60
C ASP A 8 3.79 -3.42 10.93
N SER A 9 4.58 -2.35 10.86
CA SER A 9 5.27 -1.78 12.02
C SER A 9 4.40 -0.92 12.93
N GLY A 10 3.29 -0.33 12.44
CA GLY A 10 2.43 0.55 13.23
C GLY A 10 1.65 -0.21 14.31
N ASN A 11 0.49 -0.79 13.95
CA ASN A 11 -0.35 -1.53 14.89
C ASN A 11 -0.14 -3.05 14.83
N GLY A 12 0.72 -3.55 13.94
CA GLY A 12 1.01 -4.99 13.83
C GLY A 12 -0.24 -5.82 13.51
N CYS A 13 -1.11 -5.34 12.61
CA CYS A 13 -2.39 -5.99 12.33
C CYS A 13 -2.19 -7.40 11.79
N TYR A 14 -1.21 -7.59 10.88
CA TYR A 14 -0.90 -8.92 10.36
C TYR A 14 -0.29 -9.80 11.45
N ASN A 15 0.66 -9.27 12.22
CA ASN A 15 1.29 -10.01 13.31
C ASN A 15 0.30 -10.49 14.38
N LYS A 16 -0.64 -9.62 14.77
CA LYS A 16 -1.68 -9.95 15.76
C LYS A 16 -2.49 -11.18 15.33
N VAL A 17 -2.91 -11.22 14.07
CA VAL A 17 -3.71 -12.33 13.55
C VAL A 17 -2.83 -13.55 13.27
N ALA A 18 -1.60 -13.37 12.78
CA ALA A 18 -0.69 -14.49 12.52
C ALA A 18 -0.46 -15.36 13.77
N ARG A 19 -0.35 -14.74 14.95
CA ARG A 19 -0.20 -15.46 16.24
C ARG A 19 -1.40 -16.32 16.63
N GLU A 20 -2.55 -16.14 15.99
CA GLU A 20 -3.73 -16.98 16.20
C GLU A 20 -3.64 -18.32 15.44
N PHE A 21 -2.68 -18.47 14.52
CA PHE A 21 -2.49 -19.66 13.69
C PHE A 21 -1.15 -20.32 14.02
N GLU A 22 -1.18 -21.56 14.50
CA GLU A 22 0.04 -22.34 14.78
C GLU A 22 0.83 -22.66 13.50
N GLU A 23 0.16 -22.73 12.34
CA GLU A 23 0.83 -23.01 11.06
C GLU A 23 1.54 -21.79 10.44
N ILE A 24 1.47 -20.61 11.05
CA ILE A 24 2.02 -19.37 10.51
C ILE A 24 3.22 -18.91 11.35
N ASP A 25 4.37 -18.80 10.71
CA ASP A 25 5.54 -18.11 11.26
C ASP A 25 5.69 -16.76 10.54
N ASN A 26 5.45 -15.67 11.27
CA ASN A 26 5.34 -14.33 10.69
C ASN A 26 6.49 -13.41 11.08
N TYR A 27 7.11 -12.81 10.06
CA TYR A 27 8.16 -11.82 10.17
C TYR A 27 7.60 -10.45 9.82
N SER A 28 7.35 -9.63 10.84
CA SER A 28 6.86 -8.26 10.66
C SER A 28 8.03 -7.32 10.38
N ILE A 29 8.02 -6.62 9.26
CA ILE A 29 9.17 -5.86 8.76
C ILE A 29 8.74 -4.43 8.43
N GLY A 30 9.42 -3.42 8.96
CA GLY A 30 9.14 -2.02 8.68
C GLY A 30 9.77 -1.09 9.71
N LEU A 31 9.44 0.20 9.65
CA LEU A 31 9.88 1.19 10.63
C LEU A 31 8.72 1.49 11.60
N ASP A 32 8.90 1.18 12.87
CA ASP A 32 7.93 1.55 13.91
C ASP A 32 8.29 2.93 14.47
N GLN A 33 7.59 3.96 14.01
CA GLN A 33 7.81 5.33 14.49
C GLN A 33 7.33 5.55 15.94
N GLU A 34 6.39 4.73 16.43
CA GLU A 34 5.83 4.90 17.77
C GLU A 34 6.52 4.01 18.83
N ASN A 35 7.47 3.15 18.43
CA ASN A 35 8.14 2.16 19.28
C ASN A 35 7.17 1.30 20.12
N LYS A 36 5.99 1.01 19.59
CA LYS A 36 4.94 0.22 20.25
C LYS A 36 5.04 -1.26 19.94
N ASN A 37 5.77 -1.64 18.89
CA ASN A 37 5.87 -2.99 18.38
C ASN A 37 7.30 -3.51 18.52
N THR A 38 7.59 -4.13 19.66
CA THR A 38 8.91 -4.71 19.99
C THR A 38 9.27 -5.95 19.17
N GLN A 39 8.34 -6.50 18.39
CA GLN A 39 8.55 -7.73 17.60
C GLN A 39 8.64 -7.46 16.09
N CYS A 40 8.82 -6.20 15.68
CA CYS A 40 9.03 -5.84 14.30
C CYS A 40 10.53 -5.71 14.00
N ILE A 41 10.98 -6.34 12.91
CA ILE A 41 12.31 -6.14 12.34
C ILE A 41 12.37 -4.72 11.80
N GLN A 42 13.15 -3.87 12.47
CA GLN A 42 13.32 -2.47 12.10
C GLN A 42 14.13 -2.38 10.81
N LEU A 43 13.44 -2.15 9.71
CA LEU A 43 14.03 -2.11 8.38
C LEU A 43 13.37 -1.04 7.54
N ASN A 44 14.20 -0.15 6.97
CA ASN A 44 13.72 0.87 6.05
C ASN A 44 13.41 0.27 4.68
N LEU A 45 12.14 -0.01 4.42
CA LEU A 45 11.68 -0.55 3.14
C LEU A 45 11.73 0.48 1.99
N ALA A 46 11.99 1.75 2.28
CA ALA A 46 12.29 2.78 1.28
C ALA A 46 13.81 2.96 1.02
N ASP A 47 14.66 2.12 1.62
CA ASP A 47 16.11 2.24 1.47
C ASP A 47 16.56 2.05 0.01
N TYR A 48 17.43 2.95 -0.46
CA TYR A 48 18.05 2.90 -1.78
C TYR A 48 19.58 2.86 -1.69
N SER A 49 20.14 2.70 -0.48
CA SER A 49 21.58 2.72 -0.22
C SER A 49 22.33 1.60 -0.93
N TYR A 50 21.63 0.57 -1.42
CA TYR A 50 22.21 -0.46 -2.30
C TYR A 50 22.77 0.09 -3.61
N MET A 51 22.33 1.28 -4.05
CA MET A 51 22.96 2.00 -5.17
C MET A 51 24.41 2.41 -4.84
N PHE A 52 24.73 2.56 -3.56
CA PHE A 52 26.04 2.94 -3.03
C PHE A 52 26.75 1.77 -2.35
N ARG A 53 26.39 0.53 -2.70
CA ARG A 53 26.95 -0.75 -2.18
C ARG A 53 26.59 -1.07 -0.73
N ASP A 54 25.72 -0.30 -0.08
CA ASP A 54 25.14 -0.70 1.20
C ASP A 54 23.94 -1.62 0.95
N CYS A 55 24.14 -2.91 1.15
CA CYS A 55 23.13 -3.93 0.91
C CYS A 55 22.26 -4.24 2.12
N THR A 56 22.26 -3.42 3.18
CA THR A 56 21.59 -3.70 4.47
C THR A 56 20.16 -4.21 4.30
N LEU A 57 19.33 -3.53 3.48
CA LEU A 57 17.96 -3.96 3.18
C LEU A 57 17.89 -5.43 2.75
N PHE A 58 18.69 -5.83 1.77
CA PHE A 58 18.64 -7.17 1.21
C PHE A 58 19.41 -8.18 2.04
N SER A 59 20.52 -7.82 2.69
CA SER A 59 21.25 -8.72 3.58
C SER A 59 20.43 -9.09 4.80
N THR A 60 19.63 -8.16 5.35
CA THR A 60 18.70 -8.46 6.43
C THR A 60 17.62 -9.43 5.96
N LEU A 61 17.00 -9.18 4.81
CA LEU A 61 15.97 -10.07 4.26
C LEU A 61 16.54 -11.45 3.87
N ASP A 62 17.76 -11.51 3.35
CA ASP A 62 18.46 -12.76 3.00
C ASP A 62 18.78 -13.63 4.23
N SER A 63 18.81 -13.05 5.43
CA SER A 63 19.01 -13.79 6.68
C SER A 63 17.74 -14.48 7.21
N LEU A 64 16.57 -14.12 6.69
CA LEU A 64 15.28 -14.67 7.10
C LEU A 64 14.95 -15.95 6.31
N PRO A 65 14.10 -16.85 6.86
CA PRO A 65 13.56 -17.95 6.09
C PRO A 65 12.81 -17.45 4.85
N CYS A 66 12.93 -18.17 3.73
CA CYS A 66 12.26 -17.81 2.48
C CYS A 66 10.73 -17.80 2.68
N PRO A 67 10.02 -16.75 2.23
CA PRO A 67 8.59 -16.60 2.46
C PRO A 67 7.76 -17.46 1.52
N ASP A 68 6.75 -18.12 2.08
CA ASP A 68 5.64 -18.70 1.30
C ASP A 68 4.66 -17.61 0.85
N LEU A 69 4.46 -16.60 1.71
CA LEU A 69 3.58 -15.45 1.50
C LEU A 69 4.32 -14.15 1.81
N ILE A 70 4.27 -13.19 0.89
CA ILE A 70 4.57 -11.78 1.19
C ILE A 70 3.25 -11.01 1.23
N VAL A 71 2.95 -10.38 2.36
CA VAL A 71 1.83 -9.44 2.47
C VAL A 71 2.37 -8.05 2.78
N ALA A 72 1.95 -7.04 2.02
CA ALA A 72 2.52 -5.70 2.09
C ALA A 72 1.43 -4.63 2.13
N SER A 73 1.56 -3.66 3.03
CA SER A 73 0.69 -2.47 3.12
C SER A 73 1.52 -1.19 2.94
N PRO A 74 2.07 -0.93 1.75
CA PRO A 74 2.93 0.24 1.53
C PRO A 74 2.20 1.56 1.81
N PRO A 75 2.91 2.61 2.26
CA PRO A 75 2.32 3.92 2.55
C PRO A 75 1.49 4.47 1.38
N CYS A 76 0.30 5.00 1.70
CA CYS A 76 -0.69 5.41 0.69
C CYS A 76 -0.65 6.91 0.35
N GLU A 77 0.14 7.71 1.07
CA GLU A 77 0.13 9.17 1.05
C GLU A 77 0.43 9.76 -0.33
N SER A 78 1.35 9.13 -1.08
CA SER A 78 1.67 9.53 -2.45
C SER A 78 0.54 9.21 -3.44
N TRP A 79 -0.30 8.23 -3.11
CA TRP A 79 -1.21 7.59 -4.05
C TRP A 79 -2.68 7.91 -3.81
N SER A 80 -3.00 8.37 -2.60
CA SER A 80 -4.37 8.49 -2.11
C SER A 80 -5.14 9.59 -2.82
N THR A 81 -6.44 9.35 -3.00
CA THR A 81 -7.40 10.37 -3.45
C THR A 81 -7.79 11.32 -2.32
N ALA A 82 -7.47 10.98 -1.07
CA ALA A 82 -7.76 11.83 0.09
C ALA A 82 -6.93 13.12 0.11
N SER A 83 -5.80 13.15 -0.61
CA SER A 83 -5.00 14.35 -0.83
C SER A 83 -5.35 15.04 -2.16
N GLY A 84 -6.62 15.00 -2.56
CA GLY A 84 -7.10 15.54 -3.82
C GLY A 84 -6.74 17.02 -3.99
N MET A 85 -6.24 17.35 -5.17
CA MET A 85 -5.99 18.71 -5.65
C MET A 85 -6.48 18.77 -7.11
N ARG A 86 -6.65 19.96 -7.68
CA ARG A 86 -7.04 20.07 -9.10
C ARG A 86 -6.12 19.22 -9.99
N GLY A 87 -6.72 18.45 -10.91
CA GLY A 87 -6.00 17.56 -11.82
C GLY A 87 -5.37 16.32 -11.17
N GLY A 88 -5.56 16.05 -9.87
CA GLY A 88 -5.06 14.82 -9.26
C GLY A 88 -4.99 14.81 -7.74
N ASN A 89 -3.85 14.43 -7.19
CA ASN A 89 -3.61 14.46 -5.75
C ASN A 89 -2.37 15.30 -5.44
N ALA A 90 -2.03 15.45 -4.17
CA ALA A 90 -0.97 16.35 -3.74
C ALA A 90 0.44 15.98 -4.23
N CYS A 91 0.66 14.78 -4.77
CA CYS A 91 1.94 14.36 -5.34
C CYS A 91 1.94 14.38 -6.88
N TRP A 92 0.79 14.10 -7.48
CA TRP A 92 0.65 13.84 -8.91
C TRP A 92 -0.49 14.66 -9.50
N LYS A 93 -0.21 15.33 -10.63
CA LYS A 93 -1.23 15.91 -11.50
C LYS A 93 -1.28 15.18 -12.83
N GLN A 94 -2.42 15.31 -13.48
CA GLN A 94 -2.63 14.99 -14.87
C GLN A 94 -2.99 16.32 -15.54
N GLU A 95 -2.19 16.71 -16.51
CA GLU A 95 -2.43 17.94 -17.27
C GLU A 95 -3.71 17.79 -18.09
N ASP A 96 -4.41 18.89 -18.31
CA ASP A 96 -5.56 18.95 -19.19
C ASP A 96 -5.21 19.83 -20.40
N PHE A 97 -4.98 19.18 -21.54
CA PHE A 97 -4.65 19.87 -22.79
C PHE A 97 -5.90 20.27 -23.58
N SER A 98 -7.11 19.99 -23.09
CA SER A 98 -8.34 20.22 -23.84
C SER A 98 -8.69 21.69 -24.00
N GLU A 99 -8.27 22.55 -23.06
CA GLU A 99 -8.53 24.00 -23.11
C GLU A 99 -7.50 24.78 -23.95
N GLU A 100 -6.29 24.22 -24.15
CA GLU A 100 -5.18 24.90 -24.84
C GLU A 100 -5.05 24.53 -26.33
N SER A 101 -5.80 23.52 -26.81
CA SER A 101 -5.65 22.98 -28.15
C SER A 101 -6.92 23.18 -28.99
N LEU A 102 -6.76 23.74 -30.19
CA LEU A 102 -7.79 23.75 -31.24
C LEU A 102 -8.14 22.35 -31.77
N PHE A 103 -7.35 21.34 -31.41
CA PHE A 103 -7.49 19.94 -31.82
C PHE A 103 -7.64 19.02 -30.62
N VAL A 104 -8.40 17.94 -30.78
CA VAL A 104 -8.49 16.89 -29.75
C VAL A 104 -7.10 16.28 -29.54
N PRO A 105 -6.58 16.21 -28.29
CA PRO A 105 -5.28 15.60 -28.01
C PRO A 105 -5.22 14.16 -28.54
N GLN A 106 -4.14 13.81 -29.24
CA GLN A 106 -3.98 12.46 -29.81
C GLN A 106 -3.49 11.43 -28.78
N SER A 107 -3.10 11.87 -27.59
CA SER A 107 -2.70 11.02 -26.48
C SER A 107 -3.24 11.59 -25.17
N GLU A 108 -3.66 10.71 -24.25
CA GLU A 108 -4.00 11.13 -22.89
C GLU A 108 -2.77 11.67 -22.18
N ALA A 109 -2.96 12.73 -21.39
CA ALA A 109 -1.92 13.24 -20.52
C ALA A 109 -1.51 12.19 -19.47
N SER A 110 -0.23 12.19 -19.12
CA SER A 110 0.31 11.29 -18.10
C SER A 110 -0.40 11.48 -16.76
N TYR A 111 -0.78 10.38 -16.13
CA TYR A 111 -1.30 10.34 -14.76
C TYR A 111 -0.22 10.62 -13.71
N PHE A 112 1.06 10.73 -14.10
CA PHE A 112 2.19 10.84 -13.18
C PHE A 112 3.04 12.08 -13.48
N THR A 113 2.39 13.21 -13.75
CA THR A 113 3.09 14.50 -13.85
C THR A 113 3.33 15.05 -12.44
N ILE A 114 4.56 15.47 -12.16
CA ILE A 114 4.93 16.03 -10.86
C ILE A 114 4.33 17.44 -10.71
N ARG A 115 3.83 17.76 -9.51
CA ARG A 115 3.41 19.13 -9.19
C ARG A 115 4.59 20.08 -9.07
N THR A 116 4.44 21.24 -9.70
CA THR A 116 5.31 22.39 -9.56
C THR A 116 5.06 23.11 -8.24
N TYR A 117 5.97 23.99 -7.83
CA TYR A 117 5.79 24.82 -6.65
C TYR A 117 4.53 25.69 -6.73
N LYS A 118 4.28 26.29 -7.91
CA LYS A 118 3.10 27.12 -8.18
C LYS A 118 1.78 26.38 -7.99
N ASP A 119 1.73 25.09 -8.31
CA ASP A 119 0.53 24.27 -8.11
C ASP A 119 0.09 24.21 -6.62
N TYR A 120 1.01 24.48 -5.68
CA TYR A 120 0.72 24.55 -4.24
C TYR A 120 0.37 25.97 -3.76
N GLU A 121 0.90 27.00 -4.42
CA GLU A 121 0.53 28.40 -4.14
C GLU A 121 -0.91 28.70 -4.56
N ASP A 122 -1.33 28.14 -5.70
CA ASP A 122 -2.65 28.34 -6.29
C ASP A 122 -3.74 27.47 -5.63
N ASP A 123 -3.39 26.56 -4.71
CA ASP A 123 -4.31 25.60 -4.11
C ASP A 123 -4.82 26.04 -2.72
N SER A 124 -6.13 25.89 -2.52
CA SER A 124 -6.81 26.27 -1.27
C SER A 124 -6.60 25.29 -0.10
N HIS A 125 -5.95 24.13 -0.32
CA HIS A 125 -5.83 23.08 0.70
C HIS A 125 -4.55 23.17 1.54
N HIS A 126 -3.72 24.19 1.32
CA HIS A 126 -2.51 24.50 2.09
C HIS A 126 -1.50 23.33 2.18
N TYR A 127 -1.37 22.52 1.12
CA TYR A 127 -0.29 21.55 1.04
C TYR A 127 1.06 22.25 0.79
N HIS A 128 2.11 21.81 1.49
CA HIS A 128 3.47 22.34 1.30
C HIS A 128 4.28 21.44 0.38
N TYR A 129 4.96 22.05 -0.60
CA TYR A 129 5.80 21.35 -1.59
C TYR A 129 6.76 20.36 -0.93
N ASP A 130 7.58 20.79 0.03
CA ASP A 130 8.63 19.96 0.66
C ASP A 130 8.05 18.69 1.29
N ASN A 131 6.89 18.82 1.95
CA ASN A 131 6.20 17.68 2.57
C ASN A 131 5.71 16.68 1.52
N GLN A 132 5.18 17.17 0.40
CA GLN A 132 4.71 16.29 -0.68
C GLN A 132 5.85 15.69 -1.49
N PHE A 133 6.96 16.42 -1.65
CA PHE A 133 8.17 15.92 -2.28
C PHE A 133 8.67 14.68 -1.54
N ILE A 134 8.84 14.75 -0.21
CA ILE A 134 9.30 13.61 0.59
C ILE A 134 8.29 12.47 0.56
N LYS A 135 6.98 12.75 0.69
CA LYS A 135 5.93 11.72 0.58
C LYS A 135 5.93 11.01 -0.76
N ARG A 136 6.17 11.74 -1.85
CA ARG A 136 6.28 11.19 -3.20
C ARG A 136 7.47 10.26 -3.30
N ILE A 137 8.67 10.74 -2.98
CA ILE A 137 9.90 9.94 -3.02
C ILE A 137 9.78 8.69 -2.15
N ASN A 138 9.28 8.83 -0.92
CA ASN A 138 9.05 7.69 -0.03
C ASN A 138 8.05 6.69 -0.61
N GLY A 139 6.94 7.18 -1.19
CA GLY A 139 5.93 6.35 -1.84
C GLY A 139 6.51 5.55 -3.00
N GLU A 140 7.22 6.22 -3.90
CA GLU A 140 7.87 5.61 -5.07
C GLU A 140 8.90 4.54 -4.65
N LEU A 141 9.77 4.85 -3.70
CA LEU A 141 10.79 3.92 -3.18
C LEU A 141 10.15 2.72 -2.48
N CYS A 142 9.15 2.94 -1.62
CA CYS A 142 8.43 1.86 -0.92
C CYS A 142 7.83 0.87 -1.92
N ILE A 143 7.10 1.35 -2.93
CA ILE A 143 6.46 0.44 -3.89
C ILE A 143 7.48 -0.21 -4.82
N PHE A 144 8.49 0.52 -5.28
CA PHE A 144 9.57 -0.03 -6.09
C PHE A 144 10.28 -1.18 -5.37
N ASN A 145 10.69 -0.95 -4.12
CA ASN A 145 11.35 -1.97 -3.31
C ASN A 145 10.41 -3.13 -2.97
N THR A 146 9.11 -2.89 -2.71
CA THR A 146 8.12 -3.97 -2.52
C THR A 146 8.10 -4.91 -3.72
N ILE A 147 8.02 -4.37 -4.93
CA ILE A 147 8.04 -5.18 -6.16
C ILE A 147 9.40 -5.87 -6.34
N LYS A 148 10.51 -5.20 -6.04
CA LYS A 148 11.85 -5.79 -6.11
C LYS A 148 12.03 -6.96 -5.14
N ILE A 149 11.50 -6.85 -3.91
CA ILE A 149 11.48 -7.92 -2.91
C ILE A 149 10.66 -9.10 -3.43
N ILE A 150 9.42 -8.86 -3.91
CA ILE A 150 8.58 -9.92 -4.47
C ILE A 150 9.29 -10.65 -5.62
N LYS A 151 9.92 -9.90 -6.54
CA LYS A 151 10.67 -10.49 -7.66
C LYS A 151 11.89 -11.29 -7.22
N LYS A 152 12.64 -10.82 -6.21
CA LYS A 152 13.85 -11.49 -5.72
C LYS A 152 13.53 -12.79 -5.00
N TYR A 153 12.57 -12.77 -4.07
CA TYR A 153 12.28 -13.93 -3.22
C TYR A 153 11.21 -14.85 -3.80
N ASN A 154 10.46 -14.39 -4.81
CA ASN A 154 9.51 -15.18 -5.58
C ASN A 154 8.61 -16.08 -4.71
N PRO A 155 7.85 -15.50 -3.75
CA PRO A 155 7.01 -16.29 -2.86
C PRO A 155 5.90 -16.99 -3.65
N LYS A 156 5.39 -18.11 -3.12
CA LYS A 156 4.25 -18.81 -3.72
C LYS A 156 3.04 -17.88 -3.85
N TYR A 157 2.80 -17.04 -2.85
CA TYR A 157 1.77 -16.02 -2.86
C TYR A 157 2.32 -14.64 -2.50
N TYR A 158 1.78 -13.59 -3.12
CA TYR A 158 2.02 -12.22 -2.66
C TYR A 158 0.72 -11.42 -2.67
N ILE A 159 0.58 -10.50 -1.73
CA ILE A 159 -0.59 -9.62 -1.59
C ILE A 159 -0.10 -8.20 -1.27
N ILE A 160 -0.58 -7.23 -2.03
CA ILE A 160 -0.32 -5.79 -1.80
C ILE A 160 -1.66 -5.13 -1.47
N GLU A 161 -1.74 -4.49 -0.31
CA GLU A 161 -2.91 -3.75 0.16
C GLU A 161 -2.74 -2.25 -0.06
N ASN A 162 -3.77 -1.62 -0.62
CA ASN A 162 -3.88 -0.16 -0.68
C ASN A 162 -5.34 0.26 -0.96
N PRO A 163 -5.72 1.53 -0.72
CA PRO A 163 -7.01 2.06 -1.16
C PRO A 163 -7.32 1.75 -2.63
N ALA A 164 -8.55 1.31 -2.91
CA ALA A 164 -8.91 0.71 -4.20
C ALA A 164 -8.74 1.63 -5.40
N TYR A 165 -8.92 2.93 -5.19
CA TYR A 165 -8.90 3.96 -6.24
C TYR A 165 -7.63 4.84 -6.19
N GLY A 166 -6.62 4.43 -5.43
CA GLY A 166 -5.33 5.11 -5.39
C GLY A 166 -4.57 4.99 -6.70
N ARG A 167 -3.72 5.98 -7.00
CA ARG A 167 -2.86 6.01 -8.20
C ARG A 167 -1.82 4.88 -8.23
N ILE A 168 -1.55 4.24 -7.08
CA ILE A 168 -0.57 3.16 -6.93
C ILE A 168 -0.80 2.02 -7.91
N TRP A 169 -2.05 1.63 -8.18
CA TRP A 169 -2.35 0.48 -9.04
C TRP A 169 -1.94 0.74 -10.49
N ARG A 170 -2.23 1.94 -10.98
CA ARG A 170 -1.79 2.38 -12.31
C ARG A 170 -0.27 2.56 -12.35
N TYR A 171 0.34 3.04 -11.27
CA TYR A 171 1.79 3.23 -11.15
C TYR A 171 2.53 1.89 -11.25
N ILE A 172 2.09 0.88 -10.48
CA ILE A 172 2.65 -0.48 -10.52
C ILE A 172 2.57 -1.06 -11.95
N ARG A 173 1.42 -0.90 -12.61
CA ARG A 173 1.20 -1.47 -13.95
C ARG A 173 1.95 -0.74 -15.05
N GLU A 174 1.86 0.58 -15.11
CA GLU A 174 2.30 1.38 -16.26
C GLU A 174 3.69 1.98 -16.08
N VAL A 175 4.09 2.34 -14.85
CA VAL A 175 5.40 2.94 -14.57
C VAL A 175 6.42 1.87 -14.19
N ILE A 176 6.06 0.99 -13.25
CA ILE A 176 6.96 -0.11 -12.83
C ILE A 176 6.94 -1.27 -13.84
N GLY A 177 5.86 -1.43 -14.60
CA GLY A 177 5.71 -2.54 -15.54
C GLY A 177 5.50 -3.89 -14.85
N PHE A 178 4.81 -3.92 -13.70
CA PHE A 178 4.49 -5.14 -12.97
C PHE A 178 2.98 -5.42 -13.03
N ASN A 179 2.58 -6.51 -13.68
CA ASN A 179 1.18 -6.88 -13.79
C ASN A 179 0.74 -7.77 -12.62
N ILE A 180 -0.32 -7.39 -11.92
CA ILE A 180 -0.91 -8.17 -10.82
C ILE A 180 -2.25 -8.74 -11.29
N PRO A 181 -2.43 -10.07 -11.32
CA PRO A 181 -3.56 -10.69 -12.02
C PRO A 181 -4.90 -10.52 -11.30
N TYR A 182 -4.92 -10.36 -9.97
CA TYR A 182 -6.16 -10.25 -9.21
C TYR A 182 -6.15 -9.00 -8.33
N ASP A 183 -7.18 -8.16 -8.45
CA ASP A 183 -7.36 -6.96 -7.63
C ASP A 183 -7.85 -7.28 -6.20
N ASN A 184 -8.65 -8.35 -6.05
CA ASN A 184 -9.35 -8.73 -4.82
C ASN A 184 -9.96 -7.54 -4.08
N LEU A 185 -10.86 -6.83 -4.76
CA LEU A 185 -11.54 -5.67 -4.21
C LEU A 185 -12.41 -6.06 -3.01
N THR A 186 -12.26 -5.32 -1.92
CA THR A 186 -13.07 -5.44 -0.71
C THR A 186 -13.42 -4.07 -0.16
N ARG A 187 -14.28 -4.04 0.87
CA ARG A 187 -14.59 -2.84 1.64
C ARG A 187 -14.50 -3.17 3.12
N TYR A 188 -13.69 -2.44 3.87
CA TYR A 188 -13.40 -2.78 5.28
C TYR A 188 -14.65 -2.88 6.17
N ASN A 189 -15.72 -2.15 5.86
CA ASN A 189 -16.97 -2.24 6.63
C ASN A 189 -17.71 -3.58 6.48
N ASN A 190 -17.33 -4.44 5.53
CA ASN A 190 -17.78 -5.85 5.51
C ASN A 190 -17.15 -6.68 6.64
N TYR A 191 -16.19 -6.11 7.36
CA TYR A 191 -15.39 -6.71 8.42
C TYR A 191 -15.41 -5.85 9.69
N ASN A 192 -16.58 -5.31 10.03
CA ASN A 192 -16.82 -4.51 11.24
C ASN A 192 -16.04 -3.19 11.33
N TYR A 193 -15.52 -2.67 10.21
CA TYR A 193 -14.92 -1.34 10.18
C TYR A 193 -16.01 -0.24 10.11
N PRO A 194 -15.92 0.86 10.88
CA PRO A 194 -17.03 1.83 10.97
C PRO A 194 -17.28 2.68 9.73
N ILE A 195 -16.31 2.75 8.81
CA ILE A 195 -16.43 3.49 7.56
C ILE A 195 -16.31 2.55 6.36
N GLN A 196 -17.01 2.89 5.28
CA GLN A 196 -16.82 2.20 4.00
C GLN A 196 -15.47 2.64 3.41
N LYS A 197 -14.45 1.80 3.56
CA LYS A 197 -13.11 2.00 2.98
C LYS A 197 -12.89 0.96 1.89
N PRO A 198 -13.10 1.32 0.60
CA PRO A 198 -12.78 0.44 -0.53
C PRO A 198 -11.27 0.23 -0.63
N THR A 199 -10.85 -1.02 -0.65
CA THR A 199 -9.45 -1.43 -0.61
C THR A 199 -9.24 -2.60 -1.58
N LYS A 200 -8.09 -2.64 -2.25
CA LYS A 200 -7.66 -3.78 -3.04
C LYS A 200 -6.57 -4.53 -2.29
N PHE A 201 -6.65 -5.86 -2.32
CA PHE A 201 -5.60 -6.78 -1.88
C PHE A 201 -5.02 -7.44 -3.13
N ALA A 202 -4.34 -6.64 -3.94
CA ALA A 202 -3.88 -7.06 -5.25
C ALA A 202 -2.84 -8.19 -5.10
N SER A 203 -3.03 -9.32 -5.78
CA SER A 203 -2.24 -10.52 -5.54
C SER A 203 -2.08 -11.40 -6.79
N ASN A 204 -1.21 -12.39 -6.68
CA ASN A 204 -1.11 -13.49 -7.66
C ASN A 204 -2.15 -14.60 -7.48
N THR A 205 -3.12 -14.46 -6.55
CA THR A 205 -4.12 -15.50 -6.28
C THR A 205 -5.48 -14.89 -5.98
N LYS A 206 -6.54 -15.46 -6.56
CA LYS A 206 -7.89 -14.99 -6.29
C LYS A 206 -8.26 -15.23 -4.82
N LEU A 207 -8.69 -14.16 -4.15
CA LEU A 207 -9.25 -14.13 -2.80
C LEU A 207 -10.74 -13.79 -2.91
N ASN A 208 -11.60 -14.61 -2.31
CA ASN A 208 -13.05 -14.43 -2.39
C ASN A 208 -13.56 -13.49 -1.27
N LEU A 209 -12.97 -12.30 -1.17
CA LEU A 209 -13.24 -11.35 -0.09
C LEU A 209 -14.66 -10.75 -0.21
N LYS A 210 -15.28 -10.47 0.93
CA LYS A 210 -16.58 -9.79 0.99
C LYS A 210 -16.45 -8.38 0.44
N ASN A 211 -17.36 -8.00 -0.44
CA ASN A 211 -17.31 -6.71 -1.13
C ASN A 211 -18.69 -6.05 -1.32
N ASN A 212 -19.61 -6.30 -0.40
CA ASN A 212 -20.96 -5.75 -0.52
C ASN A 212 -20.96 -4.24 -0.25
N MET A 213 -21.85 -3.52 -0.92
CA MET A 213 -22.10 -2.09 -0.65
C MET A 213 -23.00 -1.94 0.58
N ILE A 214 -22.38 -2.02 1.76
CA ILE A 214 -23.06 -1.81 3.05
C ILE A 214 -22.93 -0.34 3.44
N LYS A 215 -23.99 0.23 4.02
CA LYS A 215 -24.00 1.62 4.53
C LYS A 215 -23.00 1.77 5.68
N ALA A 216 -22.19 2.83 5.66
CA ALA A 216 -21.25 3.12 6.74
C ALA A 216 -21.99 3.51 8.02
N THR A 217 -21.46 3.12 9.18
CA THR A 217 -22.02 3.47 10.50
C THR A 217 -21.53 4.83 10.98
N LYS A 218 -20.37 5.28 10.51
CA LYS A 218 -19.80 6.61 10.78
C LYS A 218 -19.34 7.29 9.49
N THR A 219 -19.22 8.62 9.54
CA THR A 219 -18.53 9.41 8.51
C THR A 219 -17.03 9.48 8.84
N PHE A 220 -16.19 9.76 7.83
CA PHE A 220 -14.74 9.88 8.02
C PHE A 220 -14.37 10.94 9.08
N LYS A 221 -15.12 12.05 9.14
CA LYS A 221 -14.94 13.13 10.14
C LYS A 221 -15.14 12.65 11.58
N ASN A 222 -15.95 11.61 11.80
CA ASN A 222 -16.39 11.18 13.13
C ASN A 222 -15.79 9.83 13.59
N PHE A 223 -14.87 9.24 12.81
CA PHE A 223 -14.39 7.87 13.06
C PHE A 223 -13.20 7.82 14.03
N ALA A 224 -12.06 8.44 13.69
CA ALA A 224 -10.87 8.47 14.54
C ALA A 224 -10.05 9.73 14.23
N LYS A 225 -9.34 10.29 15.20
CA LYS A 225 -8.44 11.45 14.99
C LYS A 225 -7.00 11.03 14.64
N ASN A 226 -6.55 9.87 15.12
CA ASN A 226 -5.21 9.36 14.87
C ASN A 226 -5.13 8.63 13.51
N TYR A 227 -4.00 8.81 12.81
CA TYR A 227 -3.68 8.11 11.57
C TYR A 227 -3.62 6.59 11.75
N ASN A 228 -2.99 6.10 12.82
CA ASN A 228 -2.81 4.66 13.05
C ASN A 228 -4.15 3.90 13.21
N ASP A 229 -5.15 4.56 13.79
CA ASP A 229 -6.49 3.98 13.88
C ASP A 229 -7.21 3.93 12.51
N ARG A 230 -6.92 4.90 11.64
CA ARG A 230 -7.48 4.99 10.28
C ARG A 230 -6.78 4.07 9.27
N SER A 231 -5.53 3.70 9.54
CA SER A 231 -4.76 2.76 8.72
C SER A 231 -5.01 1.30 9.11
N ASN A 232 -5.54 1.04 10.31
CA ASN A 232 -5.86 -0.32 10.76
C ASN A 232 -6.66 -1.13 9.74
N ILE A 233 -6.14 -2.31 9.46
CA ILE A 233 -6.79 -3.33 8.66
C ILE A 233 -7.67 -4.16 9.61
N PRO A 234 -8.93 -4.43 9.27
CA PRO A 234 -9.80 -5.26 10.10
C PRO A 234 -9.18 -6.63 10.34
N LEU A 235 -9.09 -7.06 11.60
CA LEU A 235 -8.47 -8.35 11.95
C LEU A 235 -9.24 -9.53 11.36
N GLU A 236 -10.58 -9.44 11.32
CA GLU A 236 -11.44 -10.44 10.65
C GLU A 236 -11.11 -10.61 9.16
N LEU A 237 -10.74 -9.53 8.48
CA LEU A 237 -10.35 -9.58 7.06
C LEU A 237 -9.01 -10.30 6.89
N ILE A 238 -8.04 -9.99 7.74
CA ILE A 238 -6.73 -10.68 7.72
C ILE A 238 -6.92 -12.16 8.04
N ARG A 239 -7.77 -12.50 9.00
CA ARG A 239 -8.07 -13.90 9.36
C ARG A 239 -8.67 -14.65 8.17
N GLU A 240 -9.60 -14.04 7.45
CA GLU A 240 -10.17 -14.62 6.23
C GLU A 240 -9.10 -14.84 5.15
N ILE A 241 -8.21 -13.85 4.94
CA ILE A 241 -7.10 -13.94 3.98
C ILE A 241 -6.16 -15.09 4.34
N PHE A 242 -5.66 -15.16 5.56
CA PHE A 242 -4.74 -16.21 6.01
C PHE A 242 -5.39 -17.60 5.92
N THR A 243 -6.66 -17.72 6.28
CA THR A 243 -7.42 -18.98 6.12
C THR A 243 -7.47 -19.43 4.66
N GLN A 244 -7.81 -18.52 3.74
CA GLN A 244 -7.87 -18.84 2.31
C GLN A 244 -6.49 -19.21 1.73
N ILE A 245 -5.40 -18.56 2.18
CA ILE A 245 -4.04 -18.90 1.73
C ILE A 245 -3.60 -20.25 2.28
N LEU A 246 -3.80 -20.53 3.58
CA LEU A 246 -3.48 -21.82 4.18
C LEU A 246 -4.19 -22.98 3.47
N GLN A 247 -5.47 -22.81 3.14
CA GLN A 247 -6.24 -23.79 2.36
C GLN A 247 -5.65 -24.07 0.97
N LYS A 248 -5.00 -23.09 0.34
CA LYS A 248 -4.34 -23.24 -0.97
C LYS A 248 -2.92 -23.82 -0.87
N ILE A 249 -2.31 -23.74 0.32
CA ILE A 249 -0.98 -24.32 0.58
C ILE A 249 -1.09 -25.80 0.95
N LYS A 250 -2.15 -26.19 1.67
CA LYS A 250 -2.41 -27.59 1.99
C LYS A 250 -2.57 -28.38 0.68
N PRO A 251 -1.87 -29.52 0.52
CA PRO A 251 -1.79 -30.30 -0.72
C PRO A 251 -3.13 -30.89 -1.15
#